data_AF-A0AAN7GFC1-F1
#
_entry.id   AF-A0AAN7GFC1-F1
#
_cell.length_a   1.000
_cell.length_b   1.000
_cell.length_c   1.000
_cell.angle_alpha   90.00
_cell.angle_beta   90.00
_cell.angle_gamma   90.00
#
_symmetry.space_group_name_H-M   'P 1'
#
loop_
_entity.id
_entity.type
_entity.pdbx_description
1 polymer ?
#
loop_
_entity_poly.entity_id
_entity_poly.type
_entity_poly.pdbx_seq_one_letter_code
_entity_poly.pdbx_strand_id
1 'polypeptide(L)'
;MATRFLLVSLLIFALSAVGTWATVTYTAVNNAWNTPGGRRFNRELGVPYTEGTLASSTHFVWQIFNQASPADRRNVHQRYN
;
A
#
# COMPACT_ATOMS: atom_id res chain seq x y z
N MET A 1 -4.56 -28.53 30.51
CA MET A 1 -5.71 -28.15 29.65
C MET A 1 -5.65 -26.67 29.29
N ALA A 2 -5.69 -25.75 30.26
CA ALA A 2 -5.69 -24.29 30.00
C ALA A 2 -4.55 -23.78 29.11
N THR A 3 -3.31 -24.25 29.31
CA THR A 3 -2.14 -23.83 28.51
C THR A 3 -2.29 -24.20 27.03
N ARG A 4 -2.90 -25.36 26.73
CA ARG A 4 -3.15 -25.79 25.35
C ARG A 4 -4.23 -24.93 24.70
N PHE A 5 -5.29 -24.57 25.44
CA PHE A 5 -6.30 -23.64 24.96
C PHE A 5 -5.71 -22.25 24.66
N LEU A 6 -4.87 -21.72 25.56
CA LEU A 6 -4.23 -20.42 25.40
C LEU A 6 -3.29 -20.38 24.17
N LEU A 7 -2.53 -21.46 23.95
CA LEU A 7 -1.67 -21.60 22.77
C LEU A 7 -2.48 -21.67 21.47
N VAL A 8 -3.60 -22.40 21.46
CA VAL A 8 -4.49 -22.49 20.29
C VAL A 8 -5.14 -21.14 20.00
N SER A 9 -5.61 -20.41 21.01
CA SER A 9 -6.18 -19.06 20.86
C SER A 9 -5.14 -18.07 20.32
N LEU A 10 -3.90 -18.11 20.83
CA LEU A 10 -2.81 -17.26 20.37
C LEU A 10 -2.43 -17.57 18.91
N LEU A 11 -2.44 -18.85 18.52
CA LEU A 11 -2.17 -19.28 17.16
C LEU A 11 -3.24 -18.77 16.18
N ILE A 12 -4.52 -18.88 16.54
CA ILE A 12 -5.64 -18.38 15.72
C ILE A 12 -5.55 -16.86 15.56
N PHE A 13 -5.23 -16.13 16.64
CA PHE A 13 -5.01 -14.68 16.59
C PHE A 13 -3.83 -14.31 15.67
N ALA A 14 -2.69 -15.00 15.79
CA ALA A 14 -1.54 -14.76 14.93
C ALA A 14 -1.83 -15.05 13.44
N LEU A 15 -2.58 -16.11 13.14
CA LEU A 15 -3.01 -16.44 11.77
C LEU A 15 -3.98 -15.39 11.21
N SER A 16 -4.86 -14.83 12.03
CA SER A 16 -5.78 -13.76 11.61
C SER A 16 -5.07 -12.45 11.24
N ALA A 17 -3.86 -12.23 11.75
CA ALA A 17 -3.04 -11.07 11.41
C ALA A 17 -2.29 -11.23 10.06
N VAL A 18 -2.25 -12.43 9.49
CA VAL A 18 -1.62 -12.68 8.18
C VAL A 18 -2.60 -12.30 7.06
N GLY A 19 -2.72 -11.00 6.80
CA GLY A 19 -3.42 -10.49 5.62
C GLY A 19 -2.64 -10.80 4.33
N THR A 20 -3.35 -11.06 3.23
CA THR A 20 -2.77 -11.14 1.89
C THR A 20 -2.33 -9.76 1.44
N TRP A 21 -1.03 -9.46 1.41
CA TRP A 21 -0.55 -8.12 1.05
C TRP A 21 -0.93 -7.81 -0.41
N ALA A 22 -2.08 -7.16 -0.61
CA ALA A 22 -2.44 -6.56 -1.89
C ALA A 22 -1.58 -5.30 -2.04
N THR A 23 -0.35 -5.50 -2.54
CA THR A 23 0.62 -4.43 -2.76
C THR A 23 0.24 -3.65 -4.01
N VAL A 24 0.10 -2.33 -3.88
CA VAL A 24 -0.03 -1.44 -5.03
C VAL A 24 1.36 -1.06 -5.50
N THR A 25 1.67 -1.36 -6.76
CA THR A 25 2.93 -0.97 -7.40
C THR A 25 2.75 0.36 -8.10
N TYR A 26 3.63 1.33 -7.82
CA TYR A 26 3.66 2.61 -8.51
C TYR A 26 4.86 2.68 -9.45
N THR A 27 4.67 3.38 -10.57
CA THR A 27 5.76 3.76 -11.46
C THR A 27 5.57 5.22 -11.81
N ALA A 28 6.53 6.06 -11.43
CA ALA A 28 6.55 7.46 -11.83
C ALA A 28 7.60 7.69 -12.92
N VAL A 29 7.22 8.39 -13.99
CA VAL A 29 8.13 8.73 -15.10
C VAL A 29 8.02 10.21 -15.43
N ASN A 30 9.17 10.89 -15.48
CA ASN A 30 9.25 12.27 -15.95
C ASN A 30 9.47 12.30 -17.47
N ASN A 31 8.38 12.31 -18.23
CA ASN A 31 8.43 12.42 -19.70
C ASN A 31 8.82 13.82 -20.21
N ALA A 32 8.91 14.81 -19.33
CA ALA A 32 9.15 16.21 -19.67
C ALA A 32 10.55 16.69 -19.25
N TRP A 33 11.54 15.80 -19.17
CA TRP A 33 12.85 16.07 -18.55
C TRP A 33 13.58 17.32 -19.10
N ASN A 34 13.39 17.63 -20.39
CA ASN A 34 13.99 18.78 -21.07
C ASN A 34 13.28 20.12 -20.84
N THR A 35 12.14 20.12 -20.16
CA THR A 35 11.43 21.36 -19.82
C THR A 35 11.99 21.95 -18.51
N PRO A 36 11.81 23.26 -18.26
CA PRO A 36 12.13 23.85 -16.96
C PRO A 36 11.46 23.11 -15.79
N GLY A 37 10.20 22.72 -15.97
CA GLY A 37 9.44 21.95 -14.97
C GLY A 37 10.03 20.56 -14.72
N GLY A 38 10.38 19.83 -15.79
CA GLY A 38 10.98 18.49 -15.66
C GLY A 38 12.35 18.52 -14.98
N ARG A 39 13.19 19.52 -15.28
CA ARG A 39 14.46 19.71 -14.56
C ARG A 39 14.25 20.01 -13.09
N ARG A 40 13.27 20.86 -12.77
CA ARG A 40 12.89 21.17 -11.38
C ARG A 40 12.40 19.93 -10.64
N PHE A 41 11.52 19.14 -11.26
CA PHE A 41 11.03 17.87 -10.71
C PHE A 41 12.21 16.96 -10.35
N ASN A 42 13.17 16.75 -11.26
CA ASN A 42 14.33 15.89 -10.99
C ASN A 42 15.21 16.41 -9.85
N ARG A 43 15.36 17.72 -9.72
CA ARG A 43 16.21 18.34 -8.69
C ARG A 43 15.57 18.33 -7.31
N GLU A 44 14.27 18.58 -7.23
CA GLU A 44 13.58 18.90 -5.96
C GLU A 44 12.72 17.75 -5.43
N LEU A 45 12.22 16.88 -6.31
CA LEU A 45 11.29 15.80 -5.94
C LEU A 45 11.88 14.44 -6.32
N GLY A 46 12.04 14.19 -7.62
CA GLY A 46 12.50 12.92 -8.16
C GLY A 46 11.45 11.82 -8.08
N VAL A 47 11.72 10.74 -8.82
CA VAL A 47 10.87 9.54 -8.87
C VAL A 47 10.71 8.88 -7.49
N PRO A 48 11.78 8.65 -6.69
CA PRO A 48 11.64 7.95 -5.41
C PRO A 48 10.72 8.67 -4.41
N TYR A 49 10.84 10.00 -4.29
CA TYR A 49 9.97 10.78 -3.42
C TYR A 49 8.51 10.72 -3.89
N THR A 50 8.29 10.78 -5.21
CA THR A 50 6.96 10.74 -5.80
C THR A 50 6.29 9.39 -5.52
N GLU A 51 6.99 8.28 -5.72
CA GLU A 51 6.48 6.94 -5.44
C GLU A 51 6.20 6.74 -3.94
N GLY A 52 7.09 7.22 -3.06
CA GLY A 52 6.85 7.22 -1.62
C GLY A 52 5.60 8.02 -1.23
N THR A 53 5.43 9.21 -1.81
CA THR A 53 4.25 10.06 -1.57
C THR A 53 2.96 9.38 -2.04
N LEU A 54 2.98 8.72 -3.21
CA LEU A 54 1.84 7.94 -3.71
C LEU A 54 1.49 6.79 -2.77
N ALA A 55 2.49 6.04 -2.29
CA ALA A 55 2.29 4.97 -1.33
C ALA A 55 1.69 5.48 -0.01
N SER A 56 2.23 6.57 0.55
CA SER A 56 1.70 7.19 1.77
C SER A 56 0.27 7.70 1.60
N SER A 57 -0.04 8.32 0.45
CA SER A 57 -1.38 8.81 0.13
C SER A 57 -2.39 7.68 0.07
N THR A 58 -2.03 6.55 -0.56
CA THR A 58 -2.89 5.37 -0.61
C THR A 58 -3.11 4.76 0.78
N HIS A 59 -2.07 4.70 1.61
CA HIS A 59 -2.22 4.25 2.99
C HIS A 59 -3.16 5.16 3.79
N PHE A 60 -3.04 6.47 3.62
CA PHE A 60 -3.94 7.44 4.24
C PHE A 60 -5.40 7.23 3.82
N VAL A 61 -5.66 7.01 2.53
CA VAL A 61 -7.00 6.67 2.02
C VAL A 61 -7.50 5.39 2.67
N TRP A 62 -6.68 4.34 2.72
CA TRP A 62 -7.07 3.09 3.38
C TRP A 62 -7.42 3.30 4.86
N GLN A 63 -6.70 4.15 5.58
CA GLN A 63 -7.02 4.46 6.97
C GLN A 63 -8.36 5.18 7.11
N ILE A 64 -8.64 6.20 6.29
CA ILE A 64 -9.90 6.97 6.36
C ILE A 64 -11.12 6.08 6.12
N PHE A 65 -11.02 5.13 5.20
CA PHE A 65 -12.15 4.28 4.79
C PHE A 65 -12.19 2.92 5.50
N ASN A 66 -11.41 2.72 6.58
CA ASN A 66 -11.30 1.44 7.28
C ASN A 66 -10.91 0.26 6.35
N GLN A 67 -10.05 0.52 5.36
CA GLN A 67 -9.51 -0.47 4.43
C GLN A 67 -8.08 -0.90 4.77
N ALA A 68 -7.75 -0.89 6.06
CA ALA A 68 -6.41 -1.24 6.54
C ALA A 68 -6.04 -2.68 6.14
N SER A 69 -7.01 -3.60 6.22
CA SER A 69 -6.82 -4.96 5.75
C SER A 69 -6.95 -5.04 4.22
N PRO A 70 -6.14 -5.88 3.55
CA PRO A 70 -6.27 -6.11 2.13
C PRO A 70 -7.65 -6.63 1.67
N ALA A 71 -8.38 -7.32 2.54
CA ALA A 71 -9.72 -7.83 2.26
C ALA A 71 -10.77 -6.71 2.15
N ASP A 72 -10.55 -5.59 2.84
CA ASP A 72 -11.44 -4.43 2.84
C ASP A 72 -11.16 -3.49 1.65
N ARG A 73 -10.02 -3.68 0.97
CA ARG A 73 -9.63 -2.87 -0.19
C ARG A 73 -10.46 -3.27 -1.40
N ARG A 74 -10.85 -2.27 -2.18
CA ARG A 74 -11.54 -2.50 -3.45
C ARG A 74 -10.66 -3.33 -4.39
N ASN A 75 -11.19 -4.45 -4.91
CA ASN A 75 -10.52 -5.22 -5.95
C ASN A 75 -10.59 -4.46 -7.29
N VAL A 76 -9.53 -3.71 -7.59
CA VAL A 76 -9.43 -2.90 -8.82
C VAL A 76 -9.15 -3.73 -10.08
N HIS A 77 -8.62 -4.96 -9.95
CA HIS A 77 -8.38 -5.83 -11.10
C HIS A 77 -9.63 -6.58 -11.60
N GLN A 78 -10.63 -6.78 -10.76
CA GLN A 78 -11.85 -7.51 -11.14
C GLN A 78 -12.79 -6.71 -12.06
N ARG A 79 -12.58 -5.38 -12.20
CA ARG A 79 -13.50 -4.50 -12.97
C ARG A 79 -13.21 -4.42 -14.47
N TYR A 80 -12.20 -5.14 -14.98
CA TYR A 80 -11.78 -5.11 -16.40
C TYR A 80 -11.99 -6.44 -17.14
N ASN A 81 -12.93 -7.28 -16.68
CA ASN A 81 -13.40 -8.47 -17.40
C ASN A 81 -14.87 -8.31 -17.78
#